data_AF-K4GQD9-F1
#
_entry.id   AF-K4GQD9-F1
#
_cell.length_a   1.000
_cell.length_b   1.000
_cell.length_c   1.000
_cell.angle_alpha   90.00
_cell.angle_beta   90.00
_cell.angle_gamma   90.00
#
_symmetry.space_group_name_H-M   'P 1'
#
loop_
_entity.id
_entity.type
_entity.pdbx_description
1 polymer ?
#
loop_
_entity_poly.entity_id
_entity_poly.type
_entity_poly.pdbx_seq_one_letter_code
_entity_poly.pdbx_strand_id
1 'polypeptide(L)'
;IFQPLHALRTAEKALLPGYHPFEWKPPLKNVSTNTEVGIIDGLSGLPLSIDDYPVDTIAKRFRYDAALVSALMDMEEDILEGMKAKNLDDYLNGPFTVVVKESCDGMGDVSEKHGSGPAVPEKAVRFSFTVMNIAIVHANENIRIFEEAKPNSELCCKPLCLMLADESDHETLTAILSPLIAEREAMKNSELLLEMGGILRTFKFIFRGTGYDEKLVREVEGLEASGSTYICTLCDATRLEASQNLVFHSITRSHAENLERYEVWRSNPYHESVDELRDRVKGVSAKPFIETVPSIDALHCDIGNATEFYRIFQLEVGEVYKNPDASKEERRRWQLTLDKHL
;
A
#
# COMPACT_ATOMS: atom_id res chain seq x y z
N ILE A 1 28.81 29.16 10.98
CA ILE A 1 27.85 28.54 11.93
C ILE A 1 27.33 27.25 11.32
N PHE A 2 26.69 27.28 10.14
CA PHE A 2 26.32 26.05 9.42
C PHE A 2 27.51 25.36 8.76
N GLN A 3 27.41 24.04 8.64
CA GLN A 3 28.35 23.20 7.91
C GLN A 3 28.16 23.34 6.39
N PRO A 4 29.20 23.10 5.58
CA PRO A 4 29.09 23.14 4.12
C PRO A 4 28.31 21.92 3.57
N LEU A 5 27.76 22.06 2.36
CA LEU A 5 26.92 21.03 1.73
C LEU A 5 27.58 19.65 1.59
N HIS A 6 28.91 19.60 1.39
CA HIS A 6 29.60 18.31 1.28
C HIS A 6 29.64 17.56 2.62
N ALA A 7 29.69 18.29 3.75
CA ALA A 7 29.61 17.70 5.07
C ALA A 7 28.20 17.15 5.32
N LEU A 8 27.15 17.92 4.94
CA LEU A 8 25.76 17.45 5.03
C LEU A 8 25.51 16.21 4.16
N ARG A 9 26.02 16.18 2.92
CA ARG A 9 25.95 15.00 2.03
C ARG A 9 26.68 13.79 2.58
N THR A 10 27.72 14.01 3.38
CA THR A 10 28.45 12.91 4.04
C THR A 10 27.65 12.37 5.22
N ALA A 11 27.04 13.25 6.01
CA ALA A 11 26.17 12.88 7.12
C ALA A 11 24.90 12.14 6.64
N GLU A 12 24.30 12.58 5.54
CA GLU A 12 23.11 11.97 4.94
C GLU A 12 23.29 10.48 4.64
N LYS A 13 24.49 10.05 4.25
CA LYS A 13 24.76 8.64 3.94
C LYS A 13 24.47 7.71 5.11
N ALA A 14 24.67 8.16 6.35
CA ALA A 14 24.39 7.35 7.53
C ALA A 14 22.89 7.10 7.73
N LEU A 15 22.04 7.96 7.18
CA LEU A 15 20.58 7.88 7.31
C LEU A 15 19.93 7.17 6.12
N LEU A 16 20.66 7.00 5.00
CA LEU A 16 20.14 6.36 3.81
C LEU A 16 20.26 4.82 3.87
N PRO A 17 19.35 4.10 3.21
CA PRO A 17 19.49 2.67 2.97
C PRO A 17 20.84 2.33 2.33
N GLY A 18 21.44 1.23 2.77
CA GLY A 18 22.74 0.77 2.28
C GLY A 18 23.94 1.10 3.17
N TYR A 19 23.72 1.76 4.33
CA TYR A 19 24.80 2.12 5.25
C TYR A 19 25.08 1.09 6.33
N HIS A 20 24.03 0.61 7.00
CA HIS A 20 24.17 -0.32 8.13
C HIS A 20 24.29 -1.77 7.67
N PRO A 21 25.20 -2.57 8.26
CA PRO A 21 25.26 -4.00 8.01
C PRO A 21 24.11 -4.73 8.72
N PHE A 22 23.62 -5.80 8.10
CA PHE A 22 22.55 -6.64 8.63
C PHE A 22 22.60 -8.05 8.03
N GLU A 23 21.90 -9.00 8.65
CA GLU A 23 21.77 -10.38 8.18
C GLU A 23 20.31 -10.84 8.29
N TRP A 24 19.85 -11.69 7.38
CA TRP A 24 18.54 -12.36 7.49
C TRP A 24 18.72 -13.85 7.76
N LYS A 25 17.96 -14.40 8.72
CA LYS A 25 17.93 -15.84 9.03
C LYS A 25 16.50 -16.39 9.00
N PRO A 26 16.21 -17.35 8.09
CA PRO A 26 17.05 -17.81 6.97
C PRO A 26 17.30 -16.71 5.91
N PRO A 27 18.32 -16.85 5.03
CA PRO A 27 18.54 -15.92 3.94
C PRO A 27 17.30 -15.73 3.06
N LEU A 28 17.03 -14.49 2.66
CA LEU A 28 15.86 -14.14 1.85
C LEU A 28 15.96 -14.77 0.45
N LYS A 29 14.90 -15.48 0.04
CA LYS A 29 14.81 -16.07 -1.30
C LYS A 29 14.76 -14.97 -2.36
N ASN A 30 15.59 -15.07 -3.40
CA ASN A 30 15.65 -14.14 -4.53
C ASN A 30 16.03 -12.69 -4.18
N VAL A 31 16.56 -12.43 -2.98
CA VAL A 31 17.05 -11.11 -2.56
C VAL A 31 18.56 -11.20 -2.36
N SER A 32 19.30 -10.21 -2.85
CA SER A 32 20.77 -10.16 -2.70
C SER A 32 21.16 -10.00 -1.23
N THR A 33 22.20 -10.72 -0.79
CA THR A 33 22.77 -10.58 0.56
C THR A 33 23.64 -9.34 0.74
N ASN A 34 23.92 -8.59 -0.33
CA ASN A 34 24.69 -7.36 -0.24
C ASN A 34 23.91 -6.30 0.58
N THR A 35 24.50 -5.78 1.65
CA THR A 35 23.87 -4.76 2.50
C THR A 35 24.16 -3.34 2.03
N GLU A 36 25.12 -3.14 1.11
CA GLU A 36 25.54 -1.83 0.59
C GLU A 36 24.71 -1.40 -0.63
N VAL A 37 23.39 -1.55 -0.55
CA VAL A 37 22.46 -1.21 -1.65
C VAL A 37 21.61 -0.01 -1.25
N GLY A 38 21.83 1.11 -1.94
CA GLY A 38 21.05 2.35 -1.79
C GLY A 38 19.92 2.45 -2.82
N ILE A 39 19.85 3.61 -3.49
CA ILE A 39 18.86 3.84 -4.56
C ILE A 39 19.20 2.98 -5.78
N ILE A 40 18.24 2.19 -6.23
CA ILE A 40 18.34 1.34 -7.42
C ILE A 40 17.29 1.71 -8.47
N ASP A 41 17.54 1.27 -9.69
CA ASP A 41 16.58 1.45 -10.78
C ASP A 41 15.34 0.58 -10.56
N GLY A 42 14.16 1.20 -10.56
CA GLY A 42 12.90 0.50 -10.29
C GLY A 42 12.56 -0.52 -11.38
N LEU A 43 13.08 -0.34 -12.59
CA LEU A 43 12.97 -1.30 -13.71
C LEU A 43 13.54 -2.68 -13.35
N SER A 44 14.45 -2.77 -12.37
CA SER A 44 14.98 -4.02 -11.84
C SER A 44 15.52 -4.98 -12.92
N GLY A 45 16.09 -4.42 -13.99
CA GLY A 45 16.65 -5.18 -15.12
C GLY A 45 15.67 -5.53 -16.24
N LEU A 46 14.49 -4.91 -16.31
CA LEU A 46 13.60 -5.04 -17.47
C LEU A 46 14.37 -4.71 -18.75
N PRO A 47 14.29 -5.56 -19.79
CA PRO A 47 15.00 -5.32 -21.04
C PRO A 47 14.42 -4.10 -21.74
N LEU A 48 15.31 -3.20 -22.18
CA LEU A 48 14.96 -2.03 -22.99
C LEU A 48 15.31 -2.35 -24.45
N SER A 49 14.54 -3.24 -25.06
CA SER A 49 14.63 -3.58 -26.48
C SER A 49 13.43 -3.03 -27.24
N ILE A 50 13.62 -2.66 -28.50
CA ILE A 50 12.52 -2.27 -29.41
C ILE A 50 11.60 -3.47 -29.70
N ASP A 51 12.14 -4.70 -29.56
CA ASP A 51 11.38 -5.93 -29.80
C ASP A 51 10.50 -6.34 -28.61
N ASP A 52 10.74 -5.76 -27.42
CA ASP A 52 10.03 -6.06 -26.19
C ASP A 52 8.90 -5.03 -25.92
N TYR A 53 8.08 -5.29 -24.89
CA TYR A 53 7.02 -4.35 -24.51
C TYR A 53 7.62 -2.97 -24.15
N PRO A 54 7.07 -1.86 -24.66
CA PRO A 54 7.60 -0.54 -24.39
C PRO A 54 7.46 -0.20 -22.90
N VAL A 55 8.58 0.16 -22.28
CA VAL A 55 8.65 0.53 -20.86
C VAL A 55 8.77 2.05 -20.77
N ASP A 56 7.61 2.71 -20.85
CA ASP A 56 7.48 4.16 -20.85
C ASP A 56 7.35 4.72 -19.42
N THR A 57 8.29 4.33 -18.56
CA THR A 57 8.32 4.76 -17.15
C THR A 57 9.72 5.07 -16.67
N ILE A 58 9.82 5.96 -15.68
CA ILE A 58 11.04 6.17 -14.90
C ILE A 58 10.71 5.82 -13.45
N ALA A 59 11.40 4.82 -12.92
CA ALA A 59 11.21 4.38 -11.55
C ALA A 59 12.53 4.38 -10.76
N LYS A 60 12.47 4.76 -9.49
CA LYS A 60 13.57 4.61 -8.53
C LYS A 60 13.02 4.07 -7.23
N ARG A 61 13.76 3.16 -6.60
CA ARG A 61 13.34 2.54 -5.34
C ARG A 61 14.53 2.25 -4.45
N PHE A 62 14.24 2.03 -3.18
CA PHE A 62 15.14 1.30 -2.30
C PHE A 62 14.80 -0.20 -2.35
N ARG A 63 15.78 -1.03 -2.00
CA ARG A 63 15.49 -2.43 -1.67
C ARG A 63 14.76 -2.46 -0.32
N TYR A 64 13.70 -3.23 -0.22
CA TYR A 64 12.75 -3.11 0.89
C TYR A 64 13.39 -3.46 2.25
N ASP A 65 14.16 -4.54 2.30
CA ASP A 65 14.93 -4.92 3.48
C ASP A 65 15.93 -3.82 3.92
N ALA A 66 16.68 -3.23 2.99
CA ALA A 66 17.62 -2.15 3.29
C ALA A 66 16.89 -0.88 3.77
N ALA A 67 15.71 -0.59 3.23
CA ALA A 67 14.87 0.52 3.68
C ALA A 67 14.32 0.31 5.09
N LEU A 68 13.88 -0.91 5.42
CA LEU A 68 13.44 -1.25 6.78
C LEU A 68 14.58 -1.18 7.79
N VAL A 69 15.78 -1.63 7.43
CA VAL A 69 16.97 -1.53 8.28
C VAL A 69 17.30 -0.07 8.57
N SER A 70 17.37 0.76 7.53
CA SER A 70 17.60 2.20 7.68
C SER A 70 16.52 2.86 8.55
N ALA A 71 15.25 2.49 8.37
CA ALA A 71 14.15 2.99 9.20
C ALA A 71 14.26 2.56 10.67
N LEU A 72 14.66 1.32 10.94
CA LEU A 72 14.84 0.84 12.32
C LEU A 72 16.04 1.50 13.02
N MET A 73 17.15 1.71 12.30
CA MET A 73 18.32 2.41 12.84
C MET A 73 18.05 3.89 13.12
N ASP A 74 17.25 4.55 12.27
CA ASP A 74 16.77 5.91 12.49
C ASP A 74 15.93 6.04 13.79
N MET A 75 15.32 4.94 14.23
CA MET A 75 14.47 4.85 15.42
C MET A 75 15.16 4.13 16.59
N GLU A 76 16.49 3.96 16.54
CA GLU A 76 17.25 3.23 17.55
C GLU A 76 17.02 3.81 18.96
N GLU A 77 17.10 5.14 19.09
CA GLU A 77 16.89 5.82 20.38
C GLU A 77 15.46 5.59 20.91
N ASP A 78 14.44 5.72 20.05
CA ASP A 78 13.04 5.50 20.43
C ASP A 78 12.78 4.06 20.89
N ILE A 79 13.40 3.07 20.25
CA ILE A 79 13.30 1.65 20.61
C ILE A 79 13.91 1.41 22.00
N LEU A 80 15.11 1.94 22.25
CA LEU A 80 15.82 1.79 23.53
C LEU A 80 15.08 2.52 24.66
N GLU A 81 14.63 3.75 24.42
CA GLU A 81 13.81 4.49 25.38
C GLU A 81 12.49 3.77 25.68
N GLY A 82 11.86 3.19 24.65
CA GLY A 82 10.66 2.38 24.77
C GLY A 82 10.85 1.14 25.65
N MET A 83 11.97 0.43 25.51
CA MET A 83 12.33 -0.71 26.37
C MET A 83 12.52 -0.26 27.82
N LYS A 84 13.30 0.80 28.03
CA LYS A 84 13.54 1.37 29.36
C LYS A 84 12.25 1.83 30.04
N ALA A 85 11.36 2.48 29.30
CA ALA A 85 10.05 2.92 29.81
C ALA A 85 9.14 1.76 30.24
N LYS A 86 9.38 0.55 29.72
CA LYS A 86 8.68 -0.68 30.11
C LYS A 86 9.45 -1.50 31.15
N ASN A 87 10.51 -0.95 31.75
CA ASN A 87 11.41 -1.64 32.68
C ASN A 87 12.02 -2.92 32.09
N LEU A 88 12.27 -2.92 30.78
CA LEU A 88 12.99 -3.99 30.10
C LEU A 88 14.47 -3.66 30.07
N ASP A 89 15.29 -4.70 30.12
CA ASP A 89 16.74 -4.56 30.02
C ASP A 89 17.17 -4.15 28.61
N ASP A 90 18.02 -3.13 28.49
CA ASP A 90 18.53 -2.64 27.19
C ASP A 90 19.32 -3.71 26.41
N TYR A 91 19.78 -4.78 27.08
CA TYR A 91 20.49 -5.90 26.45
C TYR A 91 19.59 -6.99 25.84
N LEU A 92 18.26 -6.86 25.93
CA LEU A 92 17.37 -7.83 25.28
C LEU A 92 17.56 -7.79 23.76
N ASN A 93 17.65 -8.99 23.19
CA ASN A 93 17.93 -9.21 21.77
C ASN A 93 16.72 -9.70 20.96
N GLY A 94 15.53 -9.82 21.58
CA GLY A 94 14.29 -10.14 20.88
C GLY A 94 13.84 -11.60 21.02
N PRO A 95 12.92 -12.06 20.15
CA PRO A 95 12.51 -11.42 18.91
C PRO A 95 11.58 -10.22 19.11
N PHE A 96 11.87 -9.12 18.42
CA PHE A 96 10.99 -7.98 18.26
C PHE A 96 10.04 -8.21 17.07
N THR A 97 8.79 -7.82 17.19
CA THR A 97 7.80 -7.84 16.11
C THR A 97 7.52 -6.41 15.69
N VAL A 98 7.81 -6.10 14.42
CA VAL A 98 7.62 -4.80 13.78
C VAL A 98 6.38 -4.87 12.91
N VAL A 99 5.38 -4.04 13.20
CA VAL A 99 4.18 -3.92 12.36
C VAL A 99 4.39 -2.77 11.39
N VAL A 100 4.35 -3.06 10.10
CA VAL A 100 4.60 -2.10 9.02
C VAL A 100 3.30 -1.86 8.27
N LYS A 101 2.82 -0.62 8.23
CA LYS A 101 1.75 -0.18 7.33
C LYS A 101 2.35 0.09 5.96
N GLU A 102 1.82 -0.57 4.94
CA GLU A 102 2.19 -0.31 3.55
C GLU A 102 1.14 0.58 2.91
N SER A 103 1.56 1.48 2.04
CA SER A 103 0.70 2.44 1.37
C SER A 103 1.14 2.62 -0.08
N CYS A 104 0.19 2.68 -0.98
CA CYS A 104 0.44 2.96 -2.39
C CYS A 104 -0.66 3.89 -2.90
N ASP A 105 -0.27 4.97 -3.57
CA ASP A 105 -1.19 5.94 -4.11
C ASP A 105 -0.74 6.41 -5.51
N GLY A 106 -1.71 6.52 -6.42
CA GLY A 106 -1.55 7.19 -7.71
C GLY A 106 -1.81 8.68 -7.59
N MET A 107 -0.98 9.47 -8.26
CA MET A 107 -1.07 10.92 -8.35
C MET A 107 -1.28 11.32 -9.81
N GLY A 108 -2.32 12.11 -10.06
CA GLY A 108 -2.52 12.80 -11.34
C GLY A 108 -1.76 14.12 -11.42
N ASP A 109 -1.81 14.76 -12.59
CA ASP A 109 -1.29 16.12 -12.83
C ASP A 109 0.20 16.29 -12.51
N VAL A 110 1.01 15.25 -12.76
CA VAL A 110 2.46 15.27 -12.57
C VAL A 110 3.13 15.61 -13.89
N SER A 111 3.40 16.90 -14.14
CA SER A 111 3.90 17.37 -15.44
C SER A 111 5.19 16.69 -15.89
N GLU A 112 5.18 16.23 -17.14
CA GLU A 112 6.38 15.71 -17.80
C GLU A 112 7.39 16.84 -18.03
N LYS A 113 8.69 16.52 -17.92
CA LYS A 113 9.77 17.46 -18.22
C LYS A 113 10.34 17.18 -19.61
N HIS A 114 10.69 18.24 -20.32
CA HIS A 114 11.56 18.12 -21.50
C HIS A 114 12.89 17.45 -21.13
N GLY A 115 13.37 16.55 -21.98
CA GLY A 115 14.63 15.84 -21.75
C GLY A 115 14.88 14.72 -22.74
N SER A 116 15.91 13.91 -22.47
CA SER A 116 16.32 12.77 -23.30
C SER A 116 15.75 11.43 -22.81
N GLY A 117 14.76 11.45 -21.92
CA GLY A 117 14.14 10.25 -21.35
C GLY A 117 13.09 9.65 -22.30
N PRO A 118 12.50 8.49 -21.92
CA PRO A 118 11.29 8.00 -22.58
C PRO A 118 10.16 9.02 -22.43
N ALA A 119 9.16 8.95 -23.30
CA ALA A 119 7.92 9.67 -23.08
C ALA A 119 7.23 9.05 -21.86
N VAL A 120 6.98 9.83 -20.82
CA VAL A 120 6.40 9.33 -19.56
C VAL A 120 4.99 9.89 -19.37
N PRO A 121 4.08 9.15 -18.71
CA PRO A 121 2.76 9.69 -18.39
C PRO A 121 2.87 10.85 -17.41
N GLU A 122 1.93 11.81 -17.49
CA GLU A 122 1.81 12.90 -16.52
C GLU A 122 1.16 12.45 -15.20
N LYS A 123 1.60 11.30 -14.70
CA LYS A 123 1.11 10.61 -13.51
C LYS A 123 2.28 9.98 -12.78
N ALA A 124 2.12 9.81 -11.47
CA ALA A 124 3.09 9.11 -10.66
C ALA A 124 2.40 8.09 -9.76
N VAL A 125 3.10 7.01 -9.42
CA VAL A 125 2.71 6.11 -8.36
C VAL A 125 3.80 6.13 -7.30
N ARG A 126 3.38 6.22 -6.04
CA ARG A 126 4.27 6.20 -4.89
C ARG A 126 3.92 5.03 -3.99
N PHE A 127 4.88 4.15 -3.77
CA PHE A 127 4.81 3.11 -2.76
C PHE A 127 5.65 3.52 -1.54
N SER A 128 5.06 3.45 -0.36
CA SER A 128 5.65 3.89 0.91
C SER A 128 5.33 2.93 2.04
N PHE A 129 6.04 3.06 3.15
CA PHE A 129 5.74 2.32 4.37
C PHE A 129 5.90 3.19 5.63
N THR A 130 5.25 2.76 6.70
CA THR A 130 5.36 3.36 8.04
C THR A 130 5.52 2.25 9.07
N VAL A 131 6.50 2.40 9.96
CA VAL A 131 6.63 1.53 11.15
C VAL A 131 5.57 1.97 12.15
N MET A 132 4.53 1.16 12.34
CA MET A 132 3.36 1.51 13.16
C MET A 132 3.59 1.24 14.64
N ASN A 133 4.15 0.08 14.95
CA ASN A 133 4.51 -0.28 16.31
C ASN A 133 5.60 -1.35 16.31
N ILE A 134 6.34 -1.40 17.41
CA ILE A 134 7.33 -2.44 17.70
C ILE A 134 6.99 -3.02 19.06
N ALA A 135 6.96 -4.34 19.14
CA ALA A 135 6.71 -5.06 20.38
C ALA A 135 7.73 -6.18 20.58
N ILE A 136 7.98 -6.57 21.82
CA ILE A 136 8.87 -7.67 22.18
C ILE A 136 8.09 -8.70 23.01
N VAL A 137 8.33 -9.98 22.73
CA VAL A 137 7.79 -11.06 23.57
C VAL A 137 8.70 -11.23 24.78
N HIS A 138 8.17 -10.95 25.98
CA HIS A 138 8.89 -11.13 27.24
C HIS A 138 7.97 -11.79 28.27
N ALA A 139 8.45 -12.84 28.94
CA ALA A 139 7.67 -13.60 29.93
C ALA A 139 6.26 -14.06 29.46
N ASN A 140 6.14 -14.46 28.17
CA ASN A 140 4.89 -14.83 27.49
C ASN A 140 3.87 -13.70 27.28
N GLU A 141 4.26 -12.43 27.49
CA GLU A 141 3.47 -11.26 27.13
C GLU A 141 4.08 -10.52 25.94
N ASN A 142 3.24 -9.94 25.09
CA ASN A 142 3.69 -9.10 23.99
C ASN A 142 3.69 -7.64 24.45
N ILE A 143 4.87 -7.11 24.77
CA ILE A 143 5.03 -5.77 25.34
C ILE A 143 5.36 -4.80 24.20
N ARG A 144 4.45 -3.85 23.94
CA ARG A 144 4.67 -2.78 22.96
C ARG A 144 5.65 -1.75 23.51
N ILE A 145 6.77 -1.57 22.82
CA ILE A 145 7.85 -0.64 23.20
C ILE A 145 7.82 0.64 22.37
N PHE A 146 7.32 0.59 21.14
CA PHE A 146 7.15 1.74 20.28
C PHE A 146 5.75 1.73 19.65
N GLU A 147 5.15 2.90 19.52
CA GLU A 147 3.91 3.15 18.79
C GLU A 147 3.97 4.52 18.12
N GLU A 148 3.72 4.55 16.82
CA GLU A 148 3.70 5.80 16.05
C GLU A 148 2.54 6.67 16.51
N ALA A 149 2.86 7.83 17.08
CA ALA A 149 1.87 8.75 17.65
C ALA A 149 1.00 9.41 16.57
N LYS A 150 1.53 9.59 15.36
CA LYS A 150 0.84 10.23 14.24
C LYS A 150 0.95 9.38 12.97
N PRO A 151 0.24 8.23 12.88
CA PRO A 151 0.44 7.22 11.83
C PRO A 151 0.05 7.65 10.41
N ASN A 152 -0.55 8.84 10.27
CA ASN A 152 -0.91 9.45 9.00
C ASN A 152 -0.13 10.75 8.74
N SER A 153 0.93 11.05 9.51
CA SER A 153 1.82 12.16 9.21
C SER A 153 2.72 11.81 8.02
N GLU A 154 2.96 12.83 7.20
CA GLU A 154 3.97 12.84 6.16
C GLU A 154 5.39 12.54 6.68
N LEU A 155 5.67 12.80 7.95
CA LEU A 155 6.99 12.60 8.57
C LEU A 155 7.32 11.12 8.79
N CYS A 156 6.32 10.28 9.06
CA CYS A 156 6.50 8.85 9.32
C CYS A 156 6.27 7.98 8.06
N CYS A 157 5.76 8.57 6.98
CA CYS A 157 5.50 7.88 5.71
C CYS A 157 6.77 7.85 4.85
N LYS A 158 7.60 6.82 5.05
CA LYS A 158 8.89 6.70 4.39
C LYS A 158 8.70 6.20 2.94
N PRO A 159 9.18 6.95 1.92
CA PRO A 159 9.03 6.55 0.52
C PRO A 159 9.92 5.36 0.20
N LEU A 160 9.38 4.38 -0.52
CA LEU A 160 10.10 3.16 -0.90
C LEU A 160 10.32 3.07 -2.40
N CYS A 161 9.31 3.39 -3.20
CA CYS A 161 9.40 3.43 -4.66
C CYS A 161 8.59 4.61 -5.21
N LEU A 162 9.21 5.31 -6.15
CA LEU A 162 8.58 6.36 -6.95
C LEU A 162 8.68 5.95 -8.41
N MET A 163 7.57 6.00 -9.13
CA MET A 163 7.53 5.76 -10.56
C MET A 163 6.65 6.80 -11.26
N LEU A 164 7.05 7.19 -12.46
CA LEU A 164 6.19 7.94 -13.38
C LEU A 164 5.38 6.92 -14.19
N ALA A 165 4.19 6.60 -13.71
CA ALA A 165 3.29 5.59 -14.27
C ALA A 165 1.84 5.96 -13.93
N ASP A 166 0.90 5.43 -14.72
CA ASP A 166 -0.51 5.39 -14.33
C ASP A 166 -0.73 4.16 -13.46
N GLU A 167 -1.36 4.29 -12.30
CA GLU A 167 -1.76 3.13 -11.48
C GLU A 167 -2.75 2.20 -12.21
N SER A 168 -3.39 2.71 -13.27
CA SER A 168 -4.33 1.96 -14.11
C SER A 168 -3.63 1.21 -15.26
N ASP A 169 -2.33 1.44 -15.47
CA ASP A 169 -1.49 0.63 -16.37
C ASP A 169 -0.95 -0.56 -15.58
N HIS A 170 -1.69 -1.67 -15.63
CA HIS A 170 -1.42 -2.86 -14.83
C HIS A 170 -0.07 -3.49 -15.19
N GLU A 171 0.29 -3.53 -16.46
CA GLU A 171 1.55 -4.08 -16.95
C GLU A 171 2.74 -3.32 -16.37
N THR A 172 2.74 -1.99 -16.46
CA THR A 172 3.80 -1.16 -15.89
C THR A 172 3.82 -1.25 -14.36
N LEU A 173 2.66 -1.15 -13.70
CA LEU A 173 2.56 -1.21 -12.25
C LEU A 173 3.11 -2.53 -11.69
N THR A 174 2.71 -3.66 -12.27
CA THR A 174 3.17 -4.99 -11.85
C THR A 174 4.66 -5.20 -12.14
N ALA A 175 5.17 -4.73 -13.29
CA ALA A 175 6.57 -4.82 -13.64
C ALA A 175 7.46 -4.10 -12.60
N ILE A 176 7.06 -2.92 -12.14
CA ILE A 176 7.84 -2.12 -11.19
C ILE A 176 7.66 -2.57 -9.75
N LEU A 177 6.45 -2.95 -9.33
CA LEU A 177 6.18 -3.31 -7.93
C LEU A 177 6.46 -4.78 -7.60
N SER A 178 6.41 -5.70 -8.57
CA SER A 178 6.64 -7.14 -8.29
C SER A 178 7.98 -7.47 -7.61
N PRO A 179 9.11 -6.78 -7.85
CA PRO A 179 10.33 -6.99 -7.07
C PRO A 179 10.16 -6.63 -5.59
N LEU A 180 9.43 -5.56 -5.27
CA LEU A 180 9.13 -5.19 -3.87
C LEU A 180 8.24 -6.23 -3.20
N ILE A 181 7.26 -6.77 -3.92
CA ILE A 181 6.39 -7.83 -3.40
C ILE A 181 7.19 -9.12 -3.17
N ALA A 182 8.10 -9.48 -4.06
CA ALA A 182 8.99 -10.62 -3.87
C ALA A 182 9.90 -10.44 -2.64
N GLU A 183 10.46 -9.25 -2.45
CA GLU A 183 11.24 -8.89 -1.25
C GLU A 183 10.37 -9.00 0.03
N ARG A 184 9.16 -8.44 0.01
CA ARG A 184 8.17 -8.51 1.10
C ARG A 184 7.82 -9.95 1.49
N GLU A 185 7.48 -10.80 0.52
CA GLU A 185 7.12 -12.20 0.79
C GLU A 185 8.29 -13.01 1.34
N ALA A 186 9.51 -12.72 0.90
CA ALA A 186 10.70 -13.34 1.48
C ALA A 186 10.88 -12.95 2.95
N MET A 187 10.67 -11.67 3.29
CA MET A 187 10.83 -11.14 4.65
C MET A 187 9.80 -11.69 5.64
N LYS A 188 8.57 -11.99 5.21
CA LYS A 188 7.51 -12.57 6.07
C LYS A 188 7.92 -13.89 6.73
N ASN A 189 8.82 -14.63 6.11
CA ASN A 189 9.24 -15.97 6.53
C ASN A 189 10.68 -15.99 7.08
N SER A 190 11.22 -14.83 7.46
CA SER A 190 12.59 -14.69 7.94
C SER A 190 12.68 -13.73 9.14
N GLU A 191 13.82 -13.72 9.80
CA GLU A 191 14.14 -12.87 10.92
C GLU A 191 15.37 -12.01 10.57
N LEU A 192 15.26 -10.70 10.77
CA LEU A 192 16.34 -9.74 10.58
C LEU A 192 17.22 -9.69 11.83
N LEU A 193 18.53 -9.79 11.64
CA LEU A 193 19.56 -9.57 12.66
C LEU A 193 20.22 -8.22 12.38
N LEU A 194 20.12 -7.32 13.34
CA LEU A 194 20.58 -5.94 13.22
C LEU A 194 21.27 -5.52 14.52
N GLU A 195 22.46 -4.96 14.40
CA GLU A 195 23.19 -4.41 15.54
C GLU A 195 22.63 -3.04 15.90
N MET A 196 22.11 -2.91 17.12
CA MET A 196 21.65 -1.64 17.70
C MET A 196 22.18 -1.53 19.13
N GLY A 197 22.72 -0.39 19.52
CA GLY A 197 23.30 -0.14 20.83
C GLY A 197 24.46 -1.08 21.16
N GLY A 198 25.17 -1.57 20.14
CA GLY A 198 26.22 -2.57 20.28
C GLY A 198 25.73 -4.00 20.55
N ILE A 199 24.44 -4.26 20.44
CA ILE A 199 23.81 -5.57 20.67
C ILE A 199 23.14 -6.04 19.38
N LEU A 200 23.42 -7.29 19.00
CA LEU A 200 22.74 -7.93 17.87
C LEU A 200 21.31 -8.31 18.28
N ARG A 201 20.32 -7.65 17.68
CA ARG A 201 18.89 -7.85 17.94
C ARG A 201 18.18 -8.52 16.77
N THR A 202 17.12 -9.26 17.06
CA THR A 202 16.33 -10.03 16.09
C THR A 202 14.95 -9.42 15.88
N PHE A 203 14.56 -9.17 14.63
CA PHE A 203 13.29 -8.56 14.24
C PHE A 203 12.49 -9.46 13.30
N LYS A 204 11.17 -9.48 13.50
CA LYS A 204 10.17 -10.08 12.62
C LYS A 204 9.25 -8.99 12.10
N PHE A 205 8.71 -9.17 10.91
CA PHE A 205 7.87 -8.16 10.27
C PHE A 205 6.46 -8.69 10.01
N ILE A 206 5.49 -7.84 10.30
CA ILE A 206 4.09 -8.02 9.90
C ILE A 206 3.74 -6.85 8.98
N PHE A 207 3.59 -7.15 7.69
CA PHE A 207 3.19 -6.17 6.69
C PHE A 207 1.66 -6.06 6.65
N ARG A 208 1.14 -4.85 6.71
CA ARG A 208 -0.28 -4.55 6.63
C ARG A 208 -0.51 -3.57 5.50
N GLY A 209 -0.92 -4.10 4.35
CA GLY A 209 -1.29 -3.27 3.21
C GLY A 209 -2.66 -2.62 3.42
N THR A 210 -2.69 -1.43 4.05
CA THR A 210 -3.95 -0.72 4.40
C THR A 210 -4.04 0.69 3.83
N GLY A 211 -2.95 1.29 3.36
CA GLY A 211 -2.96 2.64 2.79
C GLY A 211 -3.16 2.63 1.28
N TYR A 212 -4.26 2.02 0.82
CA TYR A 212 -4.65 1.91 -0.59
C TYR A 212 -6.08 2.41 -0.71
N ASP A 213 -6.37 3.20 -1.73
CA ASP A 213 -7.77 3.55 -2.03
C ASP A 213 -8.53 2.33 -2.60
N GLU A 214 -9.86 2.39 -2.63
CA GLU A 214 -10.65 1.24 -3.09
C GLU A 214 -10.34 0.86 -4.55
N LYS A 215 -10.03 1.86 -5.39
CA LYS A 215 -9.69 1.64 -6.80
C LYS A 215 -8.44 0.78 -6.91
N LEU A 216 -7.37 1.14 -6.22
CA LEU A 216 -6.11 0.42 -6.25
C LEU A 216 -6.21 -0.92 -5.55
N VAL A 217 -6.96 -1.05 -4.43
CA VAL A 217 -7.24 -2.36 -3.81
C VAL A 217 -7.88 -3.30 -4.84
N ARG A 218 -8.89 -2.85 -5.58
CA ARG A 218 -9.54 -3.68 -6.60
C ARG A 218 -8.57 -4.10 -7.70
N GLU A 219 -7.74 -3.18 -8.17
CA GLU A 219 -6.74 -3.45 -9.20
C GLU A 219 -5.72 -4.51 -8.76
N VAL A 220 -5.15 -4.38 -7.56
CA VAL A 220 -4.07 -5.25 -7.08
C VAL A 220 -4.55 -6.58 -6.49
N GLU A 221 -5.81 -6.64 -6.03
CA GLU A 221 -6.49 -7.86 -5.56
C GLU A 221 -7.35 -8.53 -6.65
N GLY A 222 -7.28 -8.06 -7.89
CA GLY A 222 -7.91 -8.71 -9.05
C GLY A 222 -9.44 -8.66 -9.06
N LEU A 223 -10.02 -7.66 -8.40
CA LEU A 223 -11.46 -7.44 -8.32
C LEU A 223 -11.92 -6.56 -9.48
N GLU A 224 -13.17 -6.75 -9.90
CA GLU A 224 -13.82 -5.78 -10.80
C GLU A 224 -13.82 -4.36 -10.21
N ALA A 225 -13.80 -3.34 -11.07
CA ALA A 225 -13.79 -1.94 -10.68
C ALA A 225 -15.00 -1.52 -9.82
N SER A 226 -14.92 -0.36 -9.16
CA SER A 226 -15.91 0.11 -8.17
C SER A 226 -17.34 0.29 -8.71
N GLY A 227 -17.51 0.34 -10.03
CA GLY A 227 -18.81 0.33 -10.72
C GLY A 227 -19.52 -1.03 -10.73
N SER A 228 -18.85 -2.10 -10.29
CA SER A 228 -19.39 -3.47 -10.28
C SER A 228 -20.68 -3.60 -9.46
N THR A 229 -21.44 -4.66 -9.76
CA THR A 229 -22.50 -5.17 -8.89
C THR A 229 -21.93 -5.69 -7.57
N TYR A 230 -20.70 -6.21 -7.53
CA TYR A 230 -20.01 -6.60 -6.28
C TYR A 230 -19.34 -5.38 -5.67
N ILE A 231 -20.02 -4.80 -4.68
CA ILE A 231 -19.72 -3.46 -4.15
C ILE A 231 -18.58 -3.45 -3.13
N CYS A 232 -18.24 -4.58 -2.50
CA CYS A 232 -17.32 -4.60 -1.38
C CYS A 232 -15.99 -5.29 -1.71
N THR A 233 -14.88 -4.74 -1.21
CA THR A 233 -13.57 -5.39 -1.23
C THR A 233 -13.36 -6.35 -0.06
N LEU A 234 -14.29 -6.36 0.92
CA LEU A 234 -14.22 -7.18 2.14
C LEU A 234 -15.21 -8.35 2.14
N CYS A 235 -16.35 -8.24 1.46
CA CYS A 235 -17.39 -9.27 1.42
C CYS A 235 -17.92 -9.52 0.00
N ASP A 236 -18.80 -10.50 -0.15
CA ASP A 236 -19.32 -10.94 -1.45
C ASP A 236 -20.67 -10.34 -1.83
N ALA A 237 -21.18 -9.41 -1.01
CA ALA A 237 -22.49 -8.82 -1.22
C ALA A 237 -22.56 -8.06 -2.54
N THR A 238 -23.66 -8.27 -3.25
CA THR A 238 -24.04 -7.41 -4.37
C THR A 238 -24.57 -6.06 -3.87
N ARG A 239 -24.58 -5.04 -4.74
CA ARG A 239 -25.12 -3.71 -4.43
C ARG A 239 -26.59 -3.76 -4.00
N LEU A 240 -27.37 -4.69 -4.57
CA LEU A 240 -28.78 -4.88 -4.21
C LEU A 240 -28.92 -5.56 -2.84
N GLU A 241 -28.15 -6.60 -2.56
CA GLU A 241 -28.17 -7.25 -1.24
C GLU A 241 -27.70 -6.29 -0.14
N ALA A 242 -26.63 -5.54 -0.42
CA ALA A 242 -26.10 -4.54 0.49
C ALA A 242 -27.12 -3.43 0.79
N SER A 243 -27.95 -3.01 -0.18
CA SER A 243 -28.97 -1.98 0.06
C SER A 243 -30.18 -2.49 0.87
N GLN A 244 -30.43 -3.80 0.86
CA GLN A 244 -31.49 -4.44 1.65
C GLN A 244 -31.03 -4.76 3.07
N ASN A 245 -29.82 -5.30 3.23
CA ASN A 245 -29.29 -5.76 4.50
C ASN A 245 -28.60 -4.62 5.29
N LEU A 246 -27.86 -3.75 4.59
CA LEU A 246 -27.10 -2.61 5.10
C LEU A 246 -25.97 -2.96 6.08
N VAL A 247 -26.26 -3.61 7.20
CA VAL A 247 -25.36 -3.70 8.35
C VAL A 247 -24.90 -5.11 8.72
N PHE A 248 -25.59 -6.17 8.29
CA PHE A 248 -25.21 -7.54 8.65
C PHE A 248 -24.36 -8.21 7.57
N HIS A 249 -23.09 -7.81 7.50
CA HIS A 249 -22.08 -8.41 6.64
C HIS A 249 -20.86 -8.84 7.46
N SER A 250 -20.21 -9.92 7.06
CA SER A 250 -18.93 -10.36 7.60
C SER A 250 -17.83 -10.18 6.55
N ILE A 251 -16.59 -9.99 7.01
CA ILE A 251 -15.43 -10.05 6.12
C ILE A 251 -15.27 -11.50 5.66
N THR A 252 -15.36 -11.73 4.36
CA THR A 252 -15.16 -13.04 3.73
C THR A 252 -13.91 -13.06 2.88
N ARG A 253 -13.66 -12.00 2.09
CA ARG A 253 -12.55 -11.91 1.16
C ARG A 253 -11.19 -11.86 1.86
N SER A 254 -10.21 -12.47 1.21
CA SER A 254 -8.79 -12.37 1.55
C SER A 254 -7.94 -12.54 0.30
N HIS A 255 -6.68 -12.12 0.35
CA HIS A 255 -5.75 -12.31 -0.77
C HIS A 255 -5.63 -13.79 -1.21
N ALA A 256 -5.54 -14.71 -0.24
CA ALA A 256 -5.48 -16.14 -0.50
C ALA A 256 -6.74 -16.65 -1.22
N GLU A 257 -7.92 -16.23 -0.76
CA GLU A 257 -9.19 -16.61 -1.39
C GLU A 257 -9.31 -16.00 -2.79
N ASN A 258 -8.88 -14.76 -3.00
CA ASN A 258 -8.90 -14.12 -4.32
C ASN A 258 -8.01 -14.88 -5.31
N LEU A 259 -6.84 -15.39 -4.88
CA LEU A 259 -5.98 -16.23 -5.73
C LEU A 259 -6.69 -17.52 -6.15
N GLU A 260 -7.37 -18.19 -5.20
CA GLU A 260 -8.15 -19.40 -5.50
C GLU A 260 -9.31 -19.11 -6.45
N ARG A 261 -10.03 -18.02 -6.24
CA ARG A 261 -11.12 -17.56 -7.11
C ARG A 261 -10.63 -17.22 -8.51
N TYR A 262 -9.47 -16.60 -8.64
CA TYR A 262 -8.85 -16.35 -9.94
C TYR A 262 -8.50 -17.66 -10.67
N GLU A 263 -7.98 -18.68 -9.97
CA GLU A 263 -7.70 -19.98 -10.60
C GLU A 263 -9.00 -20.67 -11.06
N VAL A 264 -10.10 -20.53 -10.32
CA VAL A 264 -11.44 -20.98 -10.76
C VAL A 264 -11.88 -20.21 -12.01
N TRP A 265 -11.75 -18.88 -12.02
CA TRP A 265 -12.07 -18.04 -13.18
C TRP A 265 -11.29 -18.46 -14.43
N ARG A 266 -9.97 -18.58 -14.31
CA ARG A 266 -9.07 -18.90 -15.43
C ARG A 266 -9.26 -20.32 -15.97
N SER A 267 -9.52 -21.29 -15.09
CA SER A 267 -9.65 -22.70 -15.49
C SER A 267 -11.07 -23.12 -15.87
N ASN A 268 -12.09 -22.39 -15.42
CA ASN A 268 -13.52 -22.70 -15.56
C ASN A 268 -13.81 -24.22 -15.42
N PRO A 269 -13.54 -24.80 -14.24
CA PRO A 269 -13.60 -26.26 -14.06
C PRO A 269 -15.03 -26.81 -14.12
N TYR A 270 -16.04 -25.95 -14.02
CA TYR A 270 -17.46 -26.30 -14.05
C TYR A 270 -18.11 -26.06 -15.41
N HIS A 271 -17.37 -25.56 -16.40
CA HIS A 271 -17.87 -25.22 -17.74
C HIS A 271 -19.08 -24.29 -17.72
N GLU A 272 -19.06 -23.33 -16.81
CA GLU A 272 -20.11 -22.34 -16.63
C GLU A 272 -20.07 -21.28 -17.72
N SER A 273 -21.22 -20.65 -17.99
CA SER A 273 -21.26 -19.41 -18.78
C SER A 273 -20.52 -18.28 -18.05
N VAL A 274 -20.21 -17.19 -18.77
CA VAL A 274 -19.45 -16.07 -18.18
C VAL A 274 -20.16 -15.45 -16.98
N ASP A 275 -21.49 -15.32 -17.02
CA ASP A 275 -22.27 -14.71 -15.94
C ASP A 275 -22.35 -15.63 -14.70
N GLU A 276 -22.53 -16.93 -14.91
CA GLU A 276 -22.51 -17.94 -13.84
C GLU A 276 -21.13 -18.03 -13.20
N LEU A 277 -20.06 -18.07 -14.01
CA LEU A 277 -18.69 -18.11 -13.53
C LEU A 277 -18.34 -16.84 -12.76
N ARG A 278 -18.73 -15.67 -13.27
CA ARG A 278 -18.56 -14.38 -12.60
C ARG A 278 -19.26 -14.36 -11.24
N ASP A 279 -20.46 -14.92 -11.15
CA ASP A 279 -21.16 -15.04 -9.87
C ASP A 279 -20.48 -16.04 -8.93
N ARG A 280 -19.97 -17.16 -9.44
CA ARG A 280 -19.20 -18.12 -8.63
C ARG A 280 -17.97 -17.48 -7.99
N VAL A 281 -17.22 -16.69 -8.74
CA VAL A 281 -15.97 -16.05 -8.27
C VAL A 281 -16.21 -14.67 -7.65
N LYS A 282 -17.47 -14.21 -7.60
CA LYS A 282 -17.91 -12.92 -7.02
C LYS A 282 -17.10 -11.74 -7.57
N GLY A 283 -16.89 -11.72 -8.89
CA GLY A 283 -16.20 -10.63 -9.58
C GLY A 283 -14.67 -10.59 -9.42
N VAL A 284 -14.03 -11.69 -9.04
CA VAL A 284 -12.57 -11.86 -9.17
C VAL A 284 -12.26 -12.36 -10.58
N SER A 285 -11.74 -11.48 -11.45
CA SER A 285 -11.48 -11.78 -12.86
C SER A 285 -10.05 -11.52 -13.31
N ALA A 286 -9.22 -10.94 -12.44
CA ALA A 286 -7.79 -10.73 -12.65
C ALA A 286 -7.00 -11.40 -11.52
N LYS A 287 -5.70 -11.61 -11.75
CA LYS A 287 -4.85 -12.30 -10.78
C LYS A 287 -4.40 -11.32 -9.69
N PRO A 288 -4.70 -11.56 -8.40
CA PRO A 288 -4.12 -10.77 -7.33
C PRO A 288 -2.59 -10.84 -7.35
N PHE A 289 -1.92 -9.72 -7.10
CA PHE A 289 -0.46 -9.68 -7.06
C PHE A 289 0.13 -8.95 -5.83
N ILE A 290 -0.66 -8.14 -5.12
CA ILE A 290 -0.27 -7.56 -3.82
C ILE A 290 -1.25 -8.04 -2.76
N GLU A 291 -0.74 -8.61 -1.67
CA GLU A 291 -1.56 -8.94 -0.50
C GLU A 291 -1.90 -7.67 0.28
N THR A 292 -3.17 -7.28 0.22
CA THR A 292 -3.75 -6.20 1.03
C THR A 292 -4.47 -6.77 2.24
N VAL A 293 -4.64 -5.93 3.27
CA VAL A 293 -5.46 -6.29 4.43
C VAL A 293 -6.90 -5.84 4.16
N PRO A 294 -7.91 -6.72 4.28
CA PRO A 294 -9.32 -6.33 4.20
C PRO A 294 -9.64 -5.26 5.25
N SER A 295 -9.69 -4.01 4.81
CA SER A 295 -9.80 -2.81 5.63
C SER A 295 -10.49 -1.71 4.83
N ILE A 296 -10.78 -0.60 5.50
CA ILE A 296 -11.29 0.62 4.89
C ILE A 296 -10.21 1.68 5.00
N ASP A 297 -9.94 2.39 3.91
CA ASP A 297 -9.18 3.63 3.98
C ASP A 297 -10.08 4.75 4.50
N ALA A 298 -9.72 5.29 5.67
CA ALA A 298 -10.52 6.30 6.35
C ALA A 298 -10.65 7.58 5.51
N LEU A 299 -9.58 8.00 4.82
CA LEU A 299 -9.58 9.25 4.06
C LEU A 299 -10.58 9.18 2.89
N HIS A 300 -10.46 8.15 2.03
CA HIS A 300 -11.37 8.00 0.91
C HIS A 300 -12.79 7.61 1.35
N CYS A 301 -12.95 6.94 2.50
CA CYS A 301 -14.27 6.71 3.09
C CYS A 301 -14.95 8.02 3.48
N ASP A 302 -14.24 8.93 4.15
CA ASP A 302 -14.78 10.24 4.53
C ASP A 302 -15.12 11.09 3.29
N ILE A 303 -14.24 11.12 2.29
CA ILE A 303 -14.47 11.83 1.02
C ILE A 303 -15.70 11.26 0.29
N GLY A 304 -15.78 9.93 0.19
CA GLY A 304 -16.89 9.24 -0.46
C GLY A 304 -18.22 9.50 0.25
N ASN A 305 -18.26 9.35 1.58
CA ASN A 305 -19.43 9.65 2.39
C ASN A 305 -19.85 11.11 2.25
N ALA A 306 -18.92 12.06 2.37
CA ALA A 306 -19.21 13.48 2.21
C ALA A 306 -19.77 13.81 0.82
N THR A 307 -19.26 13.14 -0.23
CA THR A 307 -19.78 13.28 -1.60
C THR A 307 -21.20 12.76 -1.72
N GLU A 308 -21.53 11.63 -1.10
CA GLU A 308 -22.90 11.11 -1.07
C GLU A 308 -23.84 11.99 -0.24
N PHE A 309 -23.40 12.55 0.89
CA PHE A 309 -24.17 13.53 1.65
C PHE A 309 -24.42 14.82 0.86
N TYR A 310 -23.39 15.32 0.17
CA TYR A 310 -23.53 16.47 -0.73
C TYR A 310 -24.58 16.18 -1.82
N ARG A 311 -24.56 14.98 -2.42
CA ARG A 311 -25.59 14.54 -3.37
C ARG A 311 -26.98 14.47 -2.73
N ILE A 312 -27.11 13.93 -1.51
CA ILE A 312 -28.38 13.91 -0.77
C ILE A 312 -28.90 15.34 -0.58
N PHE A 313 -28.06 16.28 -0.15
CA PHE A 313 -28.48 17.68 0.01
C PHE A 313 -28.97 18.30 -1.30
N GLN A 314 -28.31 18.04 -2.43
CA GLN A 314 -28.79 18.50 -3.74
C GLN A 314 -30.16 17.92 -4.09
N LEU A 315 -30.40 16.64 -3.81
CA LEU A 315 -31.66 15.97 -4.11
C LEU A 315 -32.78 16.42 -3.17
N GLU A 316 -32.48 16.74 -1.91
CA GLU A 316 -33.43 17.30 -0.94
C GLU A 316 -33.84 18.74 -1.29
N VAL A 317 -32.93 19.58 -1.78
CA VAL A 317 -33.27 20.91 -2.32
C VAL A 317 -34.30 20.81 -3.44
N GLY A 318 -34.25 19.74 -4.23
CA GLY A 318 -35.19 19.47 -5.32
C GLY A 318 -36.46 18.72 -4.94
N GLU A 319 -36.59 18.29 -3.68
CA GLU A 319 -37.63 17.37 -3.22
C GLU A 319 -37.80 16.18 -4.17
N VAL A 320 -36.72 15.51 -4.55
CA VAL A 320 -36.74 14.43 -5.58
C VAL A 320 -37.69 13.29 -5.20
N TYR A 321 -37.95 13.07 -3.91
CA TYR A 321 -38.96 12.13 -3.44
C TYR A 321 -40.39 12.48 -3.90
N LYS A 322 -40.69 13.74 -4.23
CA LYS A 322 -41.94 14.20 -4.88
C LYS A 322 -41.81 14.31 -6.40
N ASN A 323 -40.61 14.66 -6.89
CA ASN A 323 -40.34 14.94 -8.30
C ASN A 323 -39.27 13.97 -8.86
N PRO A 324 -39.61 12.69 -9.09
CA PRO A 324 -38.62 11.68 -9.48
C PRO A 324 -37.97 11.94 -10.84
N ASP A 325 -38.74 12.53 -11.78
CA ASP A 325 -38.37 12.70 -13.19
C ASP A 325 -37.72 14.06 -13.50
N ALA A 326 -37.17 14.74 -12.49
CA ALA A 326 -36.54 16.05 -12.67
C ALA A 326 -35.39 16.04 -13.68
N SER A 327 -35.35 17.05 -14.55
CA SER A 327 -34.40 17.16 -15.65
C SER A 327 -32.96 17.38 -15.18
N LYS A 328 -32.00 17.20 -16.08
CA LYS A 328 -30.58 17.48 -15.78
C LYS A 328 -30.37 18.96 -15.46
N GLU A 329 -31.09 19.86 -16.14
CA GLU A 329 -31.02 21.30 -15.92
C GLU A 329 -31.61 21.68 -14.55
N GLU A 330 -32.69 21.02 -14.11
CA GLU A 330 -33.26 21.18 -12.77
C GLU A 330 -32.27 20.75 -11.69
N ARG A 331 -31.70 19.55 -11.82
CA ARG A 331 -30.68 19.03 -10.89
C ARG A 331 -29.46 19.96 -10.81
N ARG A 332 -29.03 20.52 -11.95
CA ARG A 332 -27.95 21.52 -11.99
C ARG A 332 -28.32 22.81 -11.25
N ARG A 333 -29.58 23.26 -11.32
CA ARG A 333 -30.03 24.43 -10.55
C ARG A 333 -30.03 24.14 -9.05
N TRP A 334 -30.41 22.95 -8.61
CA TRP A 334 -30.35 22.55 -7.20
C TRP A 334 -28.91 22.51 -6.69
N GLN A 335 -27.99 21.94 -7.48
CA GLN A 335 -26.56 21.98 -7.20
C GLN A 335 -26.06 23.42 -7.03
N LEU A 336 -26.31 24.31 -8.00
CA LEU A 336 -25.88 25.72 -7.91
C LEU A 336 -26.51 26.45 -6.71
N THR A 337 -27.72 26.06 -6.30
CA THR A 337 -28.39 26.62 -5.13
C THR A 337 -27.69 26.18 -3.84
N LEU A 338 -27.35 24.89 -3.72
CA LEU A 338 -26.58 24.36 -2.60
C LEU A 338 -25.18 24.97 -2.54
N ASP A 339 -24.48 25.03 -3.68
CA ASP A 339 -23.11 25.56 -3.79
C ASP A 339 -23.03 27.04 -3.40
N LYS A 340 -24.10 27.81 -3.63
CA LYS A 340 -24.16 29.21 -3.23
C LYS A 340 -24.49 29.38 -1.73
N HIS A 341 -25.10 28.37 -1.13
CA HIS A 341 -25.52 28.42 0.27
C HIS A 341 -24.42 27.98 1.25
N LEU A 342 -23.62 26.99 0.84
CA LEU A 342 -22.35 26.62 1.49
C LEU A 342 -21.32 27.76 1.32
#